data_AF-A0A378LBJ3-F1
#
_entry.id   AF-A0A378LBJ3-F1
#
_cell.length_a   1.000
_cell.length_b   1.000
_cell.length_c   1.000
_cell.angle_alpha   90.00
_cell.angle_beta   90.00
_cell.angle_gamma   90.00
#
_symmetry.space_group_name_H-M   'P 1'
#
loop_
_entity.id
_entity.type
_entity.pdbx_description
1 polymer ?
#
loop_
_entity_poly.entity_id
_entity_poly.type
_entity_poly.pdbx_seq_one_letter_code
_entity_poly.pdbx_strand_id
1 'polypeptide(L)'
;MKGKVSQLSRTPLGQTILGEVSHSSGIGTIFSSKLPQIPKFEGIPVTREKTGYTQLLGSLSPDKDLRHRGMAGFAEPESIARHGKFGKGNYEQRNPSLNIAKFIEKPKSRLLLSTSPDPHTVREYMVGYQLIKAKGAIATIGMPAVILHPQVVSLIDVEHFKHYQDIIDEQLKLGNRTRSEDIFDLAQGNNETTAVLGATPEDEWHPTLRHLHTLKLVKNASGRILQGFTKTEGETFDVVTITNPDFCKNLMSLELFTTASGKGAMFGKYLDRMNKRAQELGLITDDRRILTMDDVCALMRSSQYQELLDNFTTTGKTKVLGGVPKDIPIGAVEPLLEYVTHEAELIPGKIPIPPTTVDSSLHL
;
A
#
# COMPACT_ATOMS: atom_id res chain seq x y z
N MET A 1 -4.76 10.14 29.68
CA MET A 1 -3.71 11.12 29.29
C MET A 1 -3.85 11.41 27.80
N LYS A 2 -4.18 12.66 27.46
CA LYS A 2 -4.28 13.12 26.07
C LYS A 2 -2.87 13.30 25.53
N GLY A 3 -2.41 12.36 24.70
CA GLY A 3 -1.12 12.44 24.03
C GLY A 3 -1.09 13.69 23.14
N LYS A 4 -0.11 14.55 23.37
CA LYS A 4 0.24 15.66 22.47
C LYS A 4 0.41 15.08 21.08
N VAL A 5 -0.43 15.51 20.14
CA VAL A 5 -0.20 15.34 18.70
C VAL A 5 1.12 16.05 18.43
N SER A 6 2.21 15.29 18.35
CA SER A 6 3.53 15.83 18.06
C SER A 6 3.47 16.57 16.73
N GLN A 7 4.01 17.79 16.74
CA GLN A 7 4.16 18.70 15.60
C GLN A 7 5.13 18.10 14.55
N LEU A 8 4.80 16.96 13.95
CA LEU A 8 5.50 16.45 12.77
C LEU A 8 5.12 17.35 11.60
N SER A 9 6.03 18.28 11.32
CA SER A 9 6.25 19.03 10.08
C SER A 9 5.18 18.81 9.00
N ARG A 10 4.20 19.71 8.93
CA ARG A 10 3.21 19.72 7.86
C ARG A 10 3.90 20.08 6.54
N THR A 11 4.34 19.08 5.78
CA THR A 11 4.91 19.28 4.44
C THR A 11 3.93 20.09 3.57
N PRO A 12 4.41 20.88 2.59
CA PRO A 12 3.52 21.64 1.70
C PRO A 12 2.44 20.77 1.04
N LEU A 13 2.80 19.55 0.66
CA LEU A 13 1.86 18.56 0.14
C LEU A 13 0.82 18.14 1.18
N GLY A 14 1.23 17.80 2.41
CA GLY A 14 0.29 17.46 3.48
C GLY A 14 -0.68 18.59 3.81
N GLN A 15 -0.21 19.85 3.81
CA GLN A 15 -1.09 21.01 4.01
C GLN A 15 -2.09 21.19 2.88
N THR A 16 -1.65 21.03 1.62
CA THR A 16 -2.51 21.08 0.44
C THR A 16 -3.62 20.03 0.53
N ILE A 17 -3.27 18.78 0.87
CA ILE A 17 -4.25 17.70 1.05
C ILE A 17 -5.26 18.05 2.15
N LEU A 18 -4.79 18.51 3.32
CA LEU A 18 -5.68 18.91 4.42
C LEU A 18 -6.60 20.06 4.04
N GLY A 19 -6.10 21.02 3.26
CA GLY A 19 -6.88 22.11 2.69
C GLY A 19 -8.05 21.57 1.87
N GLU A 20 -7.78 20.73 0.87
CA GLU A 20 -8.80 20.21 -0.04
C GLU A 20 -9.81 19.27 0.64
N VAL A 21 -9.34 18.46 1.59
CA VAL A 21 -10.20 17.61 2.41
C VAL A 21 -11.12 18.46 3.30
N SER A 22 -10.61 19.49 3.98
CA SER A 22 -11.41 20.32 4.90
C SER A 22 -12.45 21.18 4.17
N HIS A 23 -12.12 21.75 3.01
CA HIS A 23 -13.06 22.51 2.18
C HIS A 23 -14.24 21.64 1.69
N SER A 24 -14.07 20.32 1.67
CA SER A 24 -15.12 19.39 1.24
C SER A 24 -16.15 19.05 2.32
N SER A 25 -15.87 19.36 3.59
CA SER A 25 -16.71 19.04 4.74
C SER A 25 -17.85 20.04 4.97
N GLY A 26 -17.81 21.20 4.30
CA GLY A 26 -18.59 22.39 4.63
C GLY A 26 -20.02 22.49 4.09
N ILE A 27 -20.68 21.39 3.71
CA ILE A 27 -22.11 21.45 3.36
C ILE A 27 -22.92 21.04 4.60
N GLY A 28 -23.30 22.05 5.39
CA GLY A 28 -24.31 21.92 6.45
C GLY A 28 -23.77 22.14 7.87
N THR A 29 -23.56 23.38 8.28
CA THR A 29 -23.67 23.79 9.69
C THR A 29 -23.89 25.30 9.73
N ILE A 30 -25.06 25.72 10.21
CA ILE A 30 -25.48 27.12 10.36
C ILE A 30 -24.69 27.85 11.49
N PHE A 31 -23.70 27.17 12.09
CA PHE A 31 -22.75 27.74 13.04
C PHE A 31 -21.32 27.35 12.66
N SER A 32 -20.81 27.84 11.52
CA SER A 32 -19.39 27.70 11.21
C SER A 32 -18.60 28.72 12.02
N SER A 33 -18.01 28.29 13.14
CA SER A 33 -16.79 28.93 13.62
C SER A 33 -15.78 28.92 12.45
N LYS A 34 -15.13 30.06 12.20
CA LYS A 34 -14.19 30.24 11.09
C LYS A 34 -13.24 29.04 11.02
N LEU A 35 -13.39 28.20 10.00
CA LEU A 35 -12.41 27.18 9.67
C LEU A 35 -11.05 27.88 9.58
N PRO A 36 -9.99 27.37 10.23
CA PRO A 36 -8.67 27.96 10.07
C PRO A 36 -8.33 27.96 8.58
N GLN A 37 -8.12 29.15 8.01
CA GLN A 37 -7.64 29.29 6.65
C GLN A 37 -6.25 28.65 6.61
N ILE A 38 -6.17 27.46 6.05
CA ILE A 38 -4.88 26.83 5.74
C ILE A 38 -4.32 27.62 4.56
N PRO A 39 -3.15 28.26 4.68
CA PRO A 39 -2.56 29.03 3.59
C PRO A 39 -2.40 28.12 2.37
N LYS A 40 -2.83 28.61 1.19
CA LYS A 40 -2.51 27.95 -0.08
C LYS A 40 -1.01 28.06 -0.28
N PHE A 41 -0.30 26.93 -0.23
CA PHE A 41 1.11 26.91 -0.57
C PHE A 41 1.26 27.00 -2.09
N GLU A 42 1.98 28.01 -2.55
CA GLU A 42 2.43 28.11 -3.93
C GLU A 42 3.39 26.95 -4.21
N GLY A 43 3.16 26.18 -5.29
CA GLY A 43 4.08 25.13 -5.76
C GLY A 43 3.54 23.71 -5.85
N ILE A 44 2.43 23.35 -5.19
CA ILE A 44 1.78 22.03 -5.36
C ILE A 44 0.69 22.13 -6.44
N PRO A 45 0.82 21.43 -7.58
CA PRO A 45 -0.20 21.47 -8.64
C PRO A 45 -1.54 20.88 -8.16
N VAL A 46 -2.60 21.69 -8.24
CA VAL A 46 -3.98 21.27 -7.96
C VAL A 46 -4.88 21.62 -9.14
N THR A 47 -5.50 20.60 -9.74
CA THR A 47 -6.48 20.76 -10.82
C THR A 47 -7.87 20.34 -10.36
N ARG A 48 -8.90 20.98 -10.92
CA ARG A 48 -10.30 20.72 -10.60
C ARG A 48 -11.06 20.51 -11.89
N GLU A 49 -11.79 19.42 -11.97
CA GLU A 49 -12.53 19.04 -13.16
C GLU A 49 -13.85 18.36 -12.81
N LYS A 50 -14.78 18.41 -13.76
CA LYS A 50 -15.97 17.55 -13.77
C LYS A 50 -15.75 16.48 -14.82
N THR A 51 -15.80 15.23 -14.41
CA THR A 51 -15.43 14.12 -15.29
C THR A 51 -16.31 12.90 -15.09
N GLY A 52 -16.48 12.12 -16.14
CA GLY A 52 -17.15 10.81 -16.07
C GLY A 52 -16.21 9.72 -15.56
N TYR A 53 -16.77 8.55 -15.26
CA TYR A 53 -16.02 7.45 -14.66
C TYR A 53 -14.86 6.94 -15.53
N THR A 54 -15.13 6.68 -16.81
CA THR A 54 -14.11 6.21 -17.76
C THR A 54 -12.97 7.21 -17.93
N GLN A 55 -13.29 8.51 -17.93
CA GLN A 55 -12.30 9.58 -18.03
C GLN A 55 -11.47 9.70 -16.74
N LEU A 56 -12.11 9.58 -15.55
CA LEU A 56 -11.41 9.53 -14.27
C LEU A 56 -10.38 8.40 -14.25
N LEU A 57 -10.76 7.19 -14.65
CA LEU A 57 -9.84 6.06 -14.70
C LEU A 57 -8.77 6.22 -15.77
N GLY A 58 -9.13 6.69 -16.97
CA GLY A 58 -8.16 6.97 -18.04
C GLY A 58 -7.17 8.08 -17.71
N SER A 59 -7.48 8.92 -16.71
CA SER A 59 -6.57 9.96 -16.21
C SER A 59 -5.54 9.45 -15.19
N LEU A 60 -5.66 8.20 -14.74
CA LEU A 60 -4.65 7.57 -13.88
C LEU A 60 -3.46 7.13 -14.73
N SER A 61 -2.26 7.30 -14.18
CA SER A 61 -1.03 6.95 -14.92
C SER A 61 -1.00 5.45 -15.25
N PRO A 62 -0.70 5.07 -16.51
CA PRO A 62 -0.61 3.68 -16.93
C PRO A 62 0.74 3.02 -16.59
N ASP A 63 1.64 3.72 -15.88
CA ASP A 63 2.94 3.18 -15.48
C ASP A 63 2.76 1.94 -14.59
N LYS A 64 3.32 0.81 -15.04
CA LYS A 64 3.21 -0.50 -14.40
C LYS A 64 3.87 -0.57 -13.02
N ASP A 65 4.74 0.38 -12.69
CA ASP A 65 5.37 0.46 -11.35
C ASP A 65 4.53 1.22 -10.33
N LEU A 66 3.45 1.86 -10.78
CA LEU A 66 2.54 2.55 -9.89
C LEU A 66 1.48 1.58 -9.35
N ARG A 67 0.98 1.92 -8.16
CA ARG A 67 -0.12 1.24 -7.50
C ARG A 67 -1.18 2.25 -7.15
N HIS A 68 -2.43 1.84 -7.30
CA HIS A 68 -3.59 2.65 -7.01
C HIS A 68 -4.28 2.14 -5.76
N ARG A 69 -4.78 3.06 -4.95
CA ARG A 69 -5.49 2.75 -3.72
C ARG A 69 -6.79 3.54 -3.66
N GLY A 70 -7.89 2.80 -3.65
CA GLY A 70 -9.23 3.34 -3.46
C GLY A 70 -9.51 3.52 -1.98
N MET A 71 -10.05 4.67 -1.63
CA MET A 71 -10.38 5.03 -0.25
C MET A 71 -11.82 5.52 -0.20
N ALA A 72 -12.63 4.92 0.67
CA ALA A 72 -13.97 5.40 0.95
C ALA A 72 -13.89 6.62 1.88
N GLY A 73 -14.51 7.74 1.48
CA GLY A 73 -14.45 9.01 2.19
C GLY A 73 -13.06 9.64 2.20
N PHE A 74 -12.88 10.62 3.09
CA PHE A 74 -11.63 11.40 3.21
C PHE A 74 -10.86 11.20 4.51
N ALA A 75 -11.30 10.27 5.37
CA ALA A 75 -10.61 9.99 6.63
C ALA A 75 -9.19 9.47 6.42
N GLU A 76 -8.98 8.60 5.41
CA GLU A 76 -7.64 8.09 5.10
C GLU A 76 -6.74 9.15 4.43
N PRO A 77 -7.19 9.91 3.41
CA PRO A 77 -6.46 11.08 2.92
C PRO A 77 -6.06 12.07 4.03
N GLU A 78 -6.96 12.37 4.97
CA GLU A 78 -6.67 13.21 6.12
C GLU A 78 -5.58 12.60 7.00
N SER A 79 -5.68 11.30 7.29
CA SER A 79 -4.66 10.57 8.06
C SER A 79 -3.28 10.62 7.38
N ILE A 80 -3.22 10.33 6.07
CA ILE A 80 -1.98 10.41 5.28
C ILE A 80 -1.37 11.80 5.39
N ALA A 81 -2.18 12.85 5.27
CA ALA A 81 -1.71 14.22 5.33
C ALA A 81 -1.24 14.65 6.74
N ARG A 82 -1.82 14.08 7.81
CA ARG A 82 -1.43 14.34 9.21
C ARG A 82 -0.19 13.57 9.63
N HIS A 83 -0.05 12.33 9.18
CA HIS A 83 1.00 11.40 9.62
C HIS A 83 2.14 11.25 8.61
N GLY A 84 1.97 11.76 7.39
CA GLY A 84 2.95 11.63 6.31
C GLY A 84 3.08 10.22 5.73
N LYS A 85 2.22 9.27 6.15
CA LYS A 85 2.34 7.83 5.91
C LYS A 85 0.99 7.19 5.60
N PHE A 86 1.00 6.23 4.68
CA PHE A 86 -0.17 5.41 4.34
C PHE A 86 -0.41 4.34 5.42
N GLY A 87 -1.67 3.99 5.69
CA GLY A 87 -1.99 2.96 6.69
C GLY A 87 -1.71 3.36 8.15
N LYS A 88 -1.70 4.66 8.46
CA LYS A 88 -1.64 5.21 9.84
C LYS A 88 -3.02 5.69 10.33
N GLY A 89 -3.11 6.09 11.60
CA GLY A 89 -4.35 6.56 12.22
C GLY A 89 -5.30 5.42 12.55
N ASN A 90 -6.49 5.37 11.95
CA ASN A 90 -7.49 4.33 12.22
C ASN A 90 -6.99 2.90 11.94
N TYR A 91 -5.97 2.74 11.11
CA TYR A 91 -5.33 1.45 10.86
C TYR A 91 -4.61 0.91 12.08
N GLU A 92 -4.04 1.76 12.95
CA GLU A 92 -3.24 1.35 14.10
C GLU A 92 -4.06 0.62 15.18
N GLN A 93 -5.39 0.82 15.16
CA GLN A 93 -6.35 0.14 16.03
C GLN A 93 -6.68 -1.29 15.56
N ARG A 94 -6.25 -1.69 14.36
CA ARG A 94 -6.52 -3.02 13.80
C ARG A 94 -5.55 -4.05 14.37
N ASN A 95 -5.96 -5.32 14.31
CA ASN A 95 -5.12 -6.44 14.72
C ASN A 95 -3.81 -6.48 13.90
N PRO A 96 -2.62 -6.60 14.52
CA PRO A 96 -1.36 -6.78 13.81
C PRO A 96 -1.22 -8.20 13.27
N SER A 97 -2.00 -8.55 12.24
CA SER A 97 -1.95 -9.86 11.60
C SER A 97 -1.26 -9.77 10.25
N LEU A 98 -0.25 -10.62 10.07
CA LEU A 98 0.39 -10.86 8.77
C LEU A 98 -0.28 -11.99 7.99
N ASN A 99 -1.33 -12.62 8.51
CA ASN A 99 -1.97 -13.74 7.82
C ASN A 99 -2.65 -13.24 6.53
N ILE A 100 -1.97 -13.46 5.40
CA ILE A 100 -2.44 -13.00 4.10
C ILE A 100 -3.74 -13.68 3.67
N ALA A 101 -3.87 -15.00 3.88
CA ALA A 101 -5.10 -15.73 3.60
C ALA A 101 -6.31 -15.10 4.34
N LYS A 102 -6.14 -14.78 5.62
CA LYS A 102 -7.16 -14.05 6.39
C LYS A 102 -7.39 -12.63 5.87
N PHE A 103 -6.34 -11.94 5.46
CA PHE A 103 -6.43 -10.56 4.99
C PHE A 103 -7.19 -10.44 3.66
N ILE A 104 -7.03 -11.41 2.74
CA ILE A 104 -7.79 -11.48 1.48
C ILE A 104 -9.29 -11.57 1.78
N GLU A 105 -9.70 -12.44 2.69
CA GLU A 105 -11.11 -12.60 3.06
C GLU A 105 -11.64 -11.39 3.87
N LYS A 106 -10.82 -10.92 4.83
CA LYS A 106 -11.17 -9.88 5.79
C LYS A 106 -10.01 -8.90 5.91
N PRO A 107 -9.98 -7.81 5.12
CA PRO A 107 -8.85 -6.87 5.03
C PRO A 107 -8.74 -5.94 6.24
N LYS A 108 -8.56 -6.52 7.43
CA LYS A 108 -8.44 -5.87 8.73
C LYS A 108 -7.11 -6.23 9.38
N SER A 109 -6.05 -5.60 8.87
CA SER A 109 -4.72 -5.62 9.48
C SER A 109 -4.18 -4.20 9.61
N ARG A 110 -3.33 -3.98 10.62
CA ARG A 110 -2.47 -2.79 10.72
C ARG A 110 -1.11 -2.98 10.03
N LEU A 111 -0.77 -4.21 9.68
CA LEU A 111 0.53 -4.58 9.06
C LEU A 111 0.42 -4.82 7.56
N LEU A 112 -0.79 -4.88 7.00
CA LEU A 112 -1.03 -5.12 5.58
C LEU A 112 -1.94 -4.03 5.01
N LEU A 113 -1.61 -3.54 3.82
CA LEU A 113 -2.37 -2.52 3.11
C LEU A 113 -2.55 -2.92 1.64
N SER A 114 -3.81 -3.05 1.21
CA SER A 114 -4.13 -3.38 -0.19
C SER A 114 -3.89 -2.19 -1.12
N THR A 115 -3.33 -2.47 -2.29
CA THR A 115 -3.17 -1.54 -3.42
C THR A 115 -3.38 -2.34 -4.71
N SER A 116 -3.63 -1.70 -5.85
CA SER A 116 -3.88 -2.40 -7.11
C SER A 116 -2.99 -1.85 -8.24
N PRO A 117 -2.39 -2.69 -9.08
CA PRO A 117 -1.80 -2.22 -10.34
C PRO A 117 -2.89 -1.84 -11.36
N ASP A 118 -4.12 -2.29 -11.16
CA ASP A 118 -5.27 -2.00 -12.03
C ASP A 118 -6.11 -0.83 -11.48
N PRO A 119 -6.20 0.29 -12.21
CA PRO A 119 -7.11 1.40 -11.94
C PRO A 119 -8.58 0.99 -11.75
N HIS A 120 -9.04 -0.06 -12.43
CA HIS A 120 -10.46 -0.47 -12.42
C HIS A 120 -10.89 -1.09 -11.09
N THR A 121 -9.98 -1.78 -10.39
CA THR A 121 -10.22 -2.37 -9.06
C THR A 121 -10.55 -1.31 -8.00
N VAL A 122 -10.10 -0.07 -8.21
CA VAL A 122 -10.19 1.04 -7.25
C VAL A 122 -11.63 1.57 -7.05
N ARG A 123 -12.49 1.43 -8.07
CA ARG A 123 -13.87 1.98 -8.03
C ARG A 123 -14.69 1.41 -6.91
N GLU A 124 -14.66 0.10 -6.75
CA GLU A 124 -15.48 -0.59 -5.75
C GLU A 124 -15.13 -0.11 -4.34
N TYR A 125 -13.84 0.15 -4.10
CA TYR A 125 -13.32 0.64 -2.84
C TYR A 125 -13.56 2.14 -2.62
N MET A 126 -13.58 2.94 -3.67
CA MET A 126 -13.79 4.40 -3.59
C MET A 126 -15.25 4.76 -3.27
N VAL A 127 -16.21 4.08 -3.90
CA VAL A 127 -17.64 4.45 -3.83
C VAL A 127 -18.30 3.94 -2.54
N GLY A 128 -17.76 2.88 -1.93
CA GLY A 128 -18.30 2.27 -0.72
C GLY A 128 -19.75 1.77 -0.87
N TYR A 129 -20.32 1.25 0.22
CA TYR A 129 -21.70 0.73 0.27
C TYR A 129 -22.72 1.83 0.63
N GLN A 130 -22.71 2.98 -0.06
CA GLN A 130 -23.64 4.07 0.27
C GLN A 130 -24.89 4.07 -0.62
N LEU A 131 -26.00 4.58 -0.06
CA LEU A 131 -27.30 4.80 -0.72
C LEU A 131 -27.42 6.21 -1.34
N ILE A 132 -26.48 7.12 -1.08
CA ILE A 132 -26.52 8.56 -1.42
C ILE A 132 -25.21 8.93 -2.14
N LYS A 133 -25.06 10.18 -2.58
CA LYS A 133 -23.80 10.79 -3.01
C LYS A 133 -22.66 10.52 -2.01
N ALA A 134 -21.75 9.63 -2.40
CA ALA A 134 -20.50 9.28 -1.75
C ALA A 134 -19.38 10.26 -2.09
N LYS A 135 -18.40 10.30 -1.17
CA LYS A 135 -17.07 10.89 -1.38
C LYS A 135 -16.06 9.75 -1.30
N GLY A 136 -14.99 9.85 -2.06
CA GLY A 136 -13.90 8.89 -2.01
C GLY A 136 -12.64 9.47 -2.59
N ALA A 137 -11.54 8.75 -2.47
CA ALA A 137 -10.26 9.18 -3.01
C ALA A 137 -9.53 8.04 -3.71
N ILE A 138 -8.68 8.40 -4.66
CA ILE A 138 -7.76 7.51 -5.35
C ILE A 138 -6.36 8.06 -5.15
N ALA A 139 -5.51 7.33 -4.44
CA ALA A 139 -4.08 7.61 -4.40
C ALA A 139 -3.36 6.74 -5.41
N THR A 140 -2.53 7.35 -6.25
CA THR A 140 -1.53 6.67 -7.07
C THR A 140 -0.19 6.82 -6.38
N ILE A 141 0.44 5.70 -6.04
CA ILE A 141 1.71 5.64 -5.31
C ILE A 141 2.73 4.83 -6.10
N GLY A 142 4.02 5.03 -5.82
CA GLY A 142 5.06 4.10 -6.26
C GLY A 142 4.95 2.75 -5.57
N MET A 143 5.64 1.73 -6.11
CA MET A 143 5.71 0.41 -5.51
C MET A 143 6.12 0.49 -4.03
N PRO A 144 5.39 -0.13 -3.08
CA PRO A 144 5.78 -0.20 -1.68
C PRO A 144 7.15 -0.88 -1.47
N ALA A 145 7.83 -0.58 -0.36
CA ALA A 145 9.14 -1.15 -0.07
C ALA A 145 9.11 -2.67 0.10
N VAL A 146 8.02 -3.19 0.68
CA VAL A 146 7.79 -4.63 0.82
C VAL A 146 6.40 -4.94 0.27
N ILE A 147 6.32 -5.90 -0.65
CA ILE A 147 5.09 -6.27 -1.34
C ILE A 147 4.86 -7.78 -1.30
N LEU A 148 3.60 -8.15 -1.51
CA LEU A 148 3.18 -9.50 -1.81
C LEU A 148 2.00 -9.48 -2.77
N HIS A 149 1.89 -10.54 -3.56
CA HIS A 149 0.80 -10.74 -4.51
C HIS A 149 -0.06 -11.92 -4.06
N PRO A 150 -1.31 -11.70 -3.60
CA PRO A 150 -2.21 -12.76 -3.14
C PRO A 150 -2.28 -13.98 -4.06
N GLN A 151 -2.45 -13.75 -5.37
CA GLN A 151 -2.47 -14.79 -6.41
C GLN A 151 -1.19 -15.64 -6.44
N VAL A 152 -0.03 -15.01 -6.25
CA VAL A 152 1.25 -15.71 -6.33
C VAL A 152 1.52 -16.45 -5.02
N VAL A 153 1.27 -15.80 -3.88
CA VAL A 153 1.49 -16.39 -2.56
C VAL A 153 0.62 -17.63 -2.35
N SER A 154 -0.62 -17.67 -2.85
CA SER A 154 -1.47 -18.88 -2.75
C SER A 154 -0.95 -20.07 -3.53
N LEU A 155 -0.17 -19.83 -4.60
CA LEU A 155 0.48 -20.87 -5.40
C LEU A 155 1.83 -21.30 -4.80
N ILE A 156 2.47 -20.44 -4.00
CA ILE A 156 3.74 -20.73 -3.35
C ILE A 156 3.54 -21.32 -1.96
N ASP A 157 2.91 -20.58 -1.05
CA ASP A 157 2.65 -20.97 0.35
C ASP A 157 1.30 -21.68 0.48
N VAL A 158 1.16 -22.77 -0.27
CA VAL A 158 -0.06 -23.59 -0.33
C VAL A 158 -0.45 -24.11 1.06
N GLU A 159 0.55 -24.42 1.90
CA GLU A 159 0.35 -24.94 3.24
C GLU A 159 -0.33 -23.92 4.17
N HIS A 160 0.07 -22.65 4.14
CA HIS A 160 -0.61 -21.60 4.90
C HIS A 160 -2.06 -21.46 4.44
N PHE A 161 -2.31 -21.41 3.12
CA PHE A 161 -3.66 -21.26 2.58
C PHE A 161 -4.57 -22.44 2.93
N LYS A 162 -4.07 -23.68 2.83
CA LYS A 162 -4.79 -24.88 3.27
C LYS A 162 -5.15 -24.82 4.75
N HIS A 163 -4.18 -24.48 5.60
CA HIS A 163 -4.43 -24.35 7.03
C HIS A 163 -5.53 -23.31 7.32
N TYR A 164 -5.55 -22.20 6.60
CA TYR A 164 -6.62 -21.21 6.76
C TYR A 164 -7.98 -21.71 6.23
N GLN A 165 -8.01 -22.43 5.11
CA GLN A 165 -9.22 -23.07 4.60
C GLN A 165 -9.80 -24.06 5.61
N ASP A 166 -8.96 -24.87 6.26
CA ASP A 166 -9.39 -25.82 7.28
C ASP A 166 -10.09 -25.11 8.46
N ILE A 167 -9.58 -23.93 8.86
CA ILE A 167 -10.21 -23.09 9.89
C ILE A 167 -11.58 -22.58 9.43
N ILE A 168 -11.73 -22.15 8.17
CA ILE A 168 -13.01 -21.73 7.61
C ILE A 168 -14.00 -22.89 7.64
N ASP A 169 -13.58 -24.07 7.19
CA ASP A 169 -14.40 -25.28 7.12
C ASP A 169 -14.85 -25.74 8.51
N GLU A 170 -13.98 -25.65 9.51
CA GLU A 170 -14.34 -25.92 10.90
C GLU A 170 -15.36 -24.92 11.43
N GLN A 171 -15.20 -23.62 11.16
CA GLN A 171 -16.17 -22.60 11.56
C GLN A 171 -17.54 -22.80 10.91
N LEU A 172 -17.59 -23.29 9.67
CA LEU A 172 -18.84 -23.67 9.00
C LEU A 172 -19.50 -24.87 9.67
N LYS A 173 -18.72 -25.92 9.99
CA LYS A 173 -19.23 -27.11 10.71
C LYS A 173 -19.80 -26.74 12.08
N LEU A 174 -19.19 -25.78 12.77
CA LEU A 174 -19.65 -25.29 14.07
C LEU A 174 -20.83 -24.31 13.99
N GLY A 175 -21.31 -23.96 12.79
CA GLY A 175 -22.40 -22.99 12.60
C GLY A 175 -22.00 -21.53 12.89
N ASN A 176 -20.72 -21.26 13.12
CA ASN A 176 -20.18 -19.91 13.36
C ASN A 176 -20.09 -19.07 12.09
N ARG A 177 -20.31 -19.70 10.93
CA ARG A 177 -20.28 -19.09 9.61
C ARG A 177 -21.39 -19.68 8.75
N THR A 178 -22.00 -18.87 7.89
CA THR A 178 -23.12 -19.28 7.02
C THR A 178 -22.72 -19.47 5.55
N ARG A 179 -21.57 -18.95 5.12
CA ARG A 179 -21.10 -19.01 3.72
C ARG A 179 -19.67 -19.52 3.65
N SER A 180 -19.41 -20.53 2.82
CA SER A 180 -18.05 -20.89 2.42
C SER A 180 -17.63 -20.04 1.23
N GLU A 181 -16.47 -19.41 1.33
CA GLU A 181 -15.74 -18.88 0.18
C GLU A 181 -14.38 -19.58 0.21
N ASP A 182 -14.01 -20.23 -0.90
CA ASP A 182 -12.73 -20.90 -1.01
C ASP A 182 -11.63 -19.84 -1.07
N ILE A 183 -10.67 -19.92 -0.15
CA ILE A 183 -9.60 -18.95 -0.07
C ILE A 183 -8.67 -18.97 -1.29
N PHE A 184 -8.52 -20.12 -1.95
CA PHE A 184 -7.76 -20.22 -3.20
C PHE A 184 -8.47 -19.50 -4.33
N ASP A 185 -9.79 -19.64 -4.45
CA ASP A 185 -10.57 -18.91 -5.46
C ASP A 185 -10.53 -17.40 -5.23
N LEU A 186 -10.68 -16.98 -3.96
CA LEU A 186 -10.56 -15.57 -3.58
C LEU A 186 -9.17 -15.02 -3.91
N ALA A 187 -8.11 -15.79 -3.64
CA ALA A 187 -6.74 -15.39 -3.98
C ALA A 187 -6.54 -15.33 -5.50
N GLN A 188 -7.02 -16.32 -6.25
CA GLN A 188 -6.94 -16.39 -7.71
C GLN A 188 -7.61 -15.18 -8.38
N GLY A 189 -8.74 -14.73 -7.84
CA GLY A 189 -9.45 -13.53 -8.33
C GLY A 189 -8.82 -12.20 -7.92
N ASN A 190 -7.83 -12.19 -7.03
CA ASN A 190 -7.30 -10.98 -6.41
C ASN A 190 -6.03 -10.48 -7.11
N ASN A 191 -6.20 -9.53 -8.04
CA ASN A 191 -5.09 -8.90 -8.78
C ASN A 191 -4.31 -7.83 -7.99
N GLU A 192 -4.57 -7.69 -6.69
CA GLU A 192 -3.97 -6.63 -5.87
C GLU A 192 -2.47 -6.89 -5.58
N THR A 193 -1.79 -5.81 -5.24
CA THR A 193 -0.49 -5.80 -4.57
C THR A 193 -0.71 -5.38 -3.13
N THR A 194 -0.39 -6.25 -2.18
CA THR A 194 -0.49 -5.89 -0.75
C THR A 194 0.87 -5.37 -0.29
N ALA A 195 0.89 -4.16 0.27
CA ALA A 195 2.05 -3.62 0.97
C ALA A 195 2.15 -4.25 2.37
N VAL A 196 3.34 -4.69 2.75
CA VAL A 196 3.66 -5.08 4.13
C VAL A 196 4.23 -3.85 4.84
N LEU A 197 3.54 -3.40 5.87
CA LEU A 197 3.84 -2.16 6.59
C LEU A 197 4.81 -2.36 7.77
N GLY A 198 5.06 -3.61 8.14
CA GLY A 198 5.91 -4.01 9.25
C GLY A 198 5.79 -5.51 9.53
N ALA A 199 6.81 -6.12 10.15
CA ALA A 199 6.67 -7.47 10.69
C ALA A 199 6.05 -7.44 12.10
N THR A 200 6.30 -6.37 12.86
CA THR A 200 5.70 -6.10 14.15
C THR A 200 5.05 -4.71 14.17
N PRO A 201 4.19 -4.42 15.18
CA PRO A 201 3.61 -3.09 15.39
C PRO A 201 4.60 -1.92 15.42
N GLU A 202 5.85 -2.16 15.79
CA GLU A 202 6.92 -1.18 15.97
C GLU A 202 7.69 -0.88 14.68
N ASP A 203 7.59 -1.77 13.67
CA ASP A 203 8.22 -1.56 12.37
C ASP A 203 7.48 -0.46 11.58
N GLU A 204 8.23 0.31 10.77
CA GLU A 204 7.74 1.51 10.08
C GLU A 204 8.02 1.47 8.56
N TRP A 205 7.53 0.43 7.87
CA TRP A 205 7.81 0.21 6.43
C TRP A 205 6.75 0.86 5.51
N HIS A 206 5.99 1.81 6.07
CA HIS A 206 4.87 2.44 5.40
C HIS A 206 5.32 3.25 4.17
N PRO A 207 4.56 3.20 3.05
CA PRO A 207 4.69 4.23 2.02
C PRO A 207 4.49 5.62 2.64
N THR A 208 5.33 6.59 2.26
CA THR A 208 5.28 7.96 2.76
C THR A 208 4.71 8.90 1.69
N LEU A 209 4.54 10.17 2.03
CA LEU A 209 4.17 11.22 1.06
C LEU A 209 5.15 11.33 -0.12
N ARG A 210 6.43 10.98 0.06
CA ARG A 210 7.42 10.93 -1.04
C ARG A 210 6.98 9.95 -2.13
N HIS A 211 6.33 8.85 -1.74
CA HIS A 211 5.87 7.81 -2.67
C HIS A 211 4.49 8.10 -3.26
N LEU A 212 3.81 9.18 -2.86
CA LEU A 212 2.55 9.60 -3.47
C LEU A 212 2.86 10.32 -4.79
N HIS A 213 2.34 9.82 -5.90
CA HIS A 213 2.42 10.48 -7.20
C HIS A 213 1.27 11.48 -7.38
N THR A 214 0.03 10.99 -7.26
CA THR A 214 -1.18 11.81 -7.38
C THR A 214 -2.24 11.38 -6.38
N LEU A 215 -2.96 12.33 -5.80
CA LEU A 215 -4.16 12.09 -5.01
C LEU A 215 -5.36 12.74 -5.72
N LYS A 216 -6.33 11.93 -6.11
CA LYS A 216 -7.61 12.39 -6.65
C LYS A 216 -8.68 12.30 -5.57
N LEU A 217 -9.27 13.43 -5.20
CA LEU A 217 -10.43 13.51 -4.31
C LEU A 217 -11.69 13.58 -5.17
N VAL A 218 -12.58 12.60 -5.01
CA VAL A 218 -13.79 12.43 -5.81
C VAL A 218 -15.01 12.74 -4.94
N LYS A 219 -15.87 13.63 -5.44
CA LYS A 219 -17.10 14.04 -4.77
C LYS A 219 -18.30 13.80 -5.69
N ASN A 220 -19.47 13.74 -5.08
CA ASN A 220 -20.75 13.56 -5.76
C ASN A 220 -20.87 12.22 -6.54
N ALA A 221 -20.17 11.17 -6.10
CA ALA A 221 -20.31 9.85 -6.69
C ALA A 221 -21.58 9.13 -6.18
N SER A 222 -22.38 8.50 -7.01
CA SER A 222 -23.56 7.74 -6.60
C SER A 222 -23.11 6.46 -5.92
N GLY A 223 -23.60 6.21 -4.71
CA GLY A 223 -23.25 5.03 -3.95
C GLY A 223 -23.76 3.71 -4.58
N ARG A 224 -23.15 2.58 -4.17
CA ARG A 224 -23.30 1.23 -4.77
C ARG A 224 -24.74 0.70 -4.83
N ILE A 225 -25.65 1.12 -3.93
CA ILE A 225 -27.04 0.62 -3.93
C ILE A 225 -27.92 1.34 -4.96
N LEU A 226 -27.73 2.66 -5.15
CA LEU A 226 -28.46 3.41 -6.19
C LEU A 226 -28.05 3.00 -7.61
N GLN A 227 -26.81 2.57 -7.80
CA GLN A 227 -26.31 2.11 -9.12
C GLN A 227 -27.07 0.89 -9.67
N GLY A 228 -27.71 0.07 -8.83
CA GLY A 228 -28.60 -0.99 -9.29
C GLY A 228 -29.94 -0.48 -9.87
N PHE A 229 -30.29 0.78 -9.60
CA PHE A 229 -31.58 1.38 -9.99
C PHE A 229 -31.44 2.58 -10.94
N THR A 230 -30.28 3.24 -11.01
CA THR A 230 -30.00 4.36 -11.91
C THR A 230 -28.98 3.96 -12.96
N LYS A 231 -29.36 4.05 -14.25
CA LYS A 231 -28.44 3.86 -15.38
C LYS A 231 -27.20 4.74 -15.19
N THR A 232 -26.03 4.12 -15.08
CA THR A 232 -24.71 4.73 -14.89
C THR A 232 -24.17 5.52 -16.10
N GLU A 233 -24.95 5.66 -17.17
CA GLU A 233 -24.59 6.47 -18.33
C GLU A 233 -24.85 7.95 -18.02
N GLY A 234 -23.78 8.74 -17.91
CA GLY A 234 -23.85 10.21 -17.71
C GLY A 234 -23.52 10.70 -16.30
N GLU A 235 -23.09 9.81 -15.39
CA GLU A 235 -22.64 10.22 -14.07
C GLU A 235 -21.34 11.04 -14.17
N THR A 236 -21.36 12.24 -13.58
CA THR A 236 -20.20 13.14 -13.50
C THR A 236 -19.81 13.36 -12.04
N PHE A 237 -18.50 13.36 -11.79
CA PHE A 237 -17.92 13.58 -10.48
C PHE A 237 -17.17 14.91 -10.46
N ASP A 238 -17.23 15.60 -9.32
CA ASP A 238 -16.29 16.69 -9.07
C ASP A 238 -14.99 16.09 -8.55
N VAL A 239 -13.91 16.26 -9.31
CA VAL A 239 -12.61 15.69 -9.01
C VAL A 239 -11.60 16.80 -8.75
N VAL A 240 -10.89 16.69 -7.63
CA VAL A 240 -9.73 17.51 -7.31
C VAL A 240 -8.50 16.62 -7.42
N THR A 241 -7.61 16.90 -8.36
CA THR A 241 -6.33 16.18 -8.49
C THR A 241 -5.21 17.01 -7.86
N ILE A 242 -4.51 16.42 -6.91
CA ILE A 242 -3.30 16.96 -6.29
C ILE A 242 -2.13 16.13 -6.83
N THR A 243 -1.15 16.78 -7.45
CA THR A 243 0.05 16.11 -7.99
C THR A 243 1.23 16.42 -7.08
N ASN A 244 2.00 15.41 -6.69
CA ASN A 244 3.20 15.60 -5.90
C ASN A 244 4.40 15.90 -6.82
N PRO A 245 4.98 17.11 -6.80
CA PRO A 245 6.16 17.42 -7.61
C PRO A 245 7.40 16.65 -7.14
N ASP A 246 7.45 16.24 -5.87
CA ASP A 246 8.59 15.57 -5.24
C ASP A 246 8.43 14.04 -5.23
N PHE A 247 7.60 13.50 -6.12
CA PHE A 247 7.36 12.07 -6.20
C PHE A 247 8.66 11.31 -6.52
N CYS A 248 9.00 10.34 -5.67
CA CYS A 248 10.10 9.41 -5.93
C CYS A 248 9.59 7.97 -5.93
N LYS A 249 10.05 7.18 -6.90
CA LYS A 249 9.90 5.73 -6.86
C LYS A 249 10.84 5.16 -5.79
N ASN A 250 10.47 4.01 -5.21
CA ASN A 250 11.46 3.23 -4.49
C ASN A 250 12.51 2.72 -5.49
N LEU A 251 13.77 2.73 -5.08
CA LEU A 251 14.84 2.14 -5.87
C LEU A 251 14.59 0.63 -6.04
N MET A 252 14.24 -0.04 -4.93
CA MET A 252 13.99 -1.47 -4.86
C MET A 252 12.78 -1.77 -3.98
N SER A 253 12.04 -2.82 -4.33
CA SER A 253 10.97 -3.41 -3.53
C SER A 253 11.29 -4.88 -3.26
N LEU A 254 11.07 -5.33 -2.02
CA LEU A 254 11.25 -6.71 -1.60
C LEU A 254 9.92 -7.45 -1.79
N GLU A 255 9.93 -8.53 -2.55
CA GLU A 255 8.74 -9.37 -2.78
C GLU A 255 8.76 -10.59 -1.87
N LEU A 256 7.71 -10.72 -1.07
CA LEU A 256 7.49 -11.87 -0.20
C LEU A 256 6.57 -12.89 -0.85
N PHE A 257 6.99 -14.15 -0.78
CA PHE A 257 6.18 -15.30 -1.18
C PHE A 257 5.54 -16.04 0.00
N THR A 258 5.80 -15.59 1.22
CA THR A 258 5.16 -16.07 2.44
C THR A 258 5.22 -15.01 3.53
N THR A 259 4.15 -14.95 4.32
CA THR A 259 4.08 -14.15 5.56
C THR A 259 4.34 -14.98 6.82
N ALA A 260 4.57 -16.29 6.66
CA ALA A 260 4.88 -17.16 7.78
C ALA A 260 6.24 -16.75 8.38
N SER A 261 6.29 -16.64 9.71
CA SER A 261 7.57 -16.48 10.41
C SER A 261 8.40 -17.75 10.19
N GLY A 262 9.70 -17.63 9.92
CA GLY A 262 10.60 -18.76 9.59
C GLY A 262 10.88 -19.77 10.70
N LYS A 263 9.92 -19.98 11.61
CA LYS A 263 10.06 -20.69 12.87
C LYS A 263 9.24 -21.99 12.84
N GLY A 264 9.82 -23.06 13.36
CA GLY A 264 9.15 -24.34 13.57
C GLY A 264 9.83 -25.51 12.85
N ALA A 265 9.65 -26.72 13.39
CA ALA A 265 10.33 -27.93 12.90
C ALA A 265 10.01 -28.27 11.43
N MET A 266 8.87 -27.80 10.91
CA MET A 266 8.43 -28.05 9.54
C MET A 266 8.77 -26.91 8.58
N PHE A 267 9.24 -25.75 9.07
CA PHE A 267 9.45 -24.58 8.22
C PHE A 267 10.46 -24.83 7.11
N GLY A 268 11.60 -25.48 7.40
CA GLY A 268 12.59 -25.83 6.37
C GLY A 268 11.99 -26.68 5.24
N LYS A 269 11.22 -27.72 5.59
CA LYS A 269 10.53 -28.57 4.60
C LYS A 269 9.50 -27.81 3.78
N TYR A 270 8.85 -26.80 4.37
CA TYR A 270 7.85 -25.98 3.68
C TYR A 270 8.55 -25.00 2.74
N LEU A 271 9.64 -24.39 3.21
CA LEU A 271 10.48 -23.49 2.43
C LEU A 271 11.06 -24.17 1.20
N ASP A 272 11.55 -25.41 1.30
CA ASP A 272 12.04 -26.16 0.14
C ASP A 272 10.95 -26.36 -0.93
N ARG A 273 9.71 -26.65 -0.51
CA ARG A 273 8.57 -26.76 -1.43
C ARG A 273 8.18 -25.42 -2.02
N MET A 274 8.22 -24.34 -1.24
CA MET A 274 7.97 -22.99 -1.72
C MET A 274 9.01 -22.58 -2.77
N ASN A 275 10.30 -22.82 -2.51
CA ASN A 275 11.38 -22.58 -3.48
C ASN A 275 11.15 -23.36 -4.77
N LYS A 276 10.83 -24.65 -4.67
CA LYS A 276 10.57 -25.49 -5.84
C LYS A 276 9.39 -24.95 -6.67
N ARG A 277 8.28 -24.58 -6.04
CA ARG A 277 7.12 -23.99 -6.73
C ARG A 277 7.48 -22.65 -7.38
N ALA A 278 8.28 -21.83 -6.71
CA ALA A 278 8.73 -20.54 -7.24
C ALA A 278 9.63 -20.72 -8.48
N GLN A 279 10.48 -21.74 -8.50
CA GLN A 279 11.28 -22.15 -9.66
C GLN A 279 10.39 -22.67 -10.80
N GLU A 280 9.46 -23.57 -10.49
CA GLU A 280 8.49 -24.13 -11.46
C GLU A 280 7.62 -23.04 -12.12
N LEU A 281 7.31 -21.96 -11.39
CA LEU A 281 6.57 -20.80 -11.90
C LEU A 281 7.46 -19.72 -12.56
N GLY A 282 8.78 -19.93 -12.60
CA GLY A 282 9.73 -18.98 -13.19
C GLY A 282 9.88 -17.66 -12.42
N LEU A 283 9.52 -17.64 -11.14
CA LEU A 283 9.63 -16.47 -10.27
C LEU A 283 11.06 -16.28 -9.75
N ILE A 284 11.80 -17.38 -9.61
CA ILE A 284 13.23 -17.41 -9.27
C ILE A 284 13.95 -18.48 -10.11
N THR A 285 15.27 -18.37 -10.19
CA THR A 285 16.16 -19.33 -10.85
C THR A 285 16.66 -20.41 -9.87
N ASP A 286 17.25 -21.50 -10.38
CA ASP A 286 17.70 -22.67 -9.61
C ASP A 286 18.87 -22.41 -8.63
N ASP A 287 19.60 -21.32 -8.85
CA ASP A 287 20.67 -20.82 -7.99
C ASP A 287 20.15 -19.90 -6.86
N ARG A 288 18.84 -19.58 -6.87
CA ARG A 288 18.21 -18.67 -5.92
C ARG A 288 17.23 -19.39 -4.99
N ARG A 289 16.96 -18.75 -3.86
CA ARG A 289 15.86 -19.03 -2.95
C ARG A 289 14.95 -17.81 -2.82
N ILE A 290 13.69 -18.04 -2.47
CA ILE A 290 12.76 -16.95 -2.14
C ILE A 290 13.23 -16.15 -0.93
N LEU A 291 12.85 -14.87 -0.89
CA LEU A 291 12.96 -14.06 0.32
C LEU A 291 11.93 -14.52 1.36
N THR A 292 12.39 -14.65 2.60
CA THR A 292 11.56 -14.91 3.77
C THR A 292 11.28 -13.62 4.55
N MET A 293 10.32 -13.66 5.47
CA MET A 293 10.08 -12.54 6.38
C MET A 293 11.31 -12.20 7.22
N ASP A 294 12.13 -13.20 7.58
CA ASP A 294 13.35 -12.97 8.38
C ASP A 294 14.43 -12.23 7.55
N ASP A 295 14.56 -12.54 6.25
CA ASP A 295 15.44 -11.77 5.34
C ASP A 295 14.96 -10.33 5.19
N VAL A 296 13.65 -10.13 5.01
CA VAL A 296 13.06 -8.80 4.90
C VAL A 296 13.24 -8.01 6.20
N CYS A 297 13.07 -8.64 7.36
CA CYS A 297 13.34 -7.99 8.65
C CYS A 297 14.81 -7.59 8.79
N ALA A 298 15.74 -8.47 8.40
CA ALA A 298 17.18 -8.19 8.43
C ALA A 298 17.54 -6.96 7.59
N LEU A 299 17.00 -6.88 6.37
CA LEU A 299 17.21 -5.75 5.47
C LEU A 299 16.50 -4.48 5.97
N MET A 300 15.20 -4.55 6.25
CA MET A 300 14.41 -3.37 6.60
C MET A 300 14.77 -2.75 7.95
N ARG A 301 15.43 -3.50 8.84
CA ARG A 301 15.96 -2.97 10.12
C ARG A 301 17.43 -2.54 10.02
N SER A 302 18.10 -2.80 8.91
CA SER A 302 19.46 -2.31 8.67
C SER A 302 19.45 -0.84 8.31
N SER A 303 20.20 -0.03 9.06
CA SER A 303 20.36 1.40 8.75
C SER A 303 20.97 1.62 7.37
N GLN A 304 21.92 0.78 6.96
CA GLN A 304 22.57 0.88 5.65
C GLN A 304 21.58 0.67 4.50
N TYR A 305 20.65 -0.30 4.64
CA TYR A 305 19.62 -0.52 3.64
C TYR A 305 18.58 0.62 3.63
N GLN A 306 18.20 1.13 4.80
CA GLN A 306 17.31 2.30 4.87
C GLN A 306 17.95 3.53 4.22
N GLU A 307 19.23 3.82 4.48
CA GLU A 307 19.96 4.92 3.85
C GLU A 307 20.01 4.77 2.32
N LEU A 308 20.17 3.56 1.80
CA LEU A 308 20.11 3.30 0.37
C LEU A 308 18.73 3.67 -0.23
N LEU A 309 17.65 3.29 0.43
CA LEU A 309 16.28 3.60 -0.02
C LEU A 309 15.89 5.07 0.20
N ASP A 310 16.49 5.72 1.19
CA ASP A 310 16.22 7.12 1.52
C ASP A 310 16.98 8.10 0.63
N ASN A 311 18.18 7.73 0.20
CA ASN A 311 19.06 8.60 -0.58
C ASN A 311 18.97 8.39 -2.10
N PHE A 312 18.39 7.29 -2.57
CA PHE A 312 18.34 6.98 -4.00
C PHE A 312 16.94 6.63 -4.49
N THR A 313 16.65 7.06 -5.72
CA THR A 313 15.44 6.74 -6.50
C THR A 313 15.86 6.21 -7.86
N THR A 314 14.90 5.82 -8.68
CA THR A 314 15.11 5.46 -10.08
C THR A 314 14.17 6.23 -11.00
N THR A 315 14.68 6.68 -12.15
CA THR A 315 13.87 7.20 -13.27
C THR A 315 13.29 6.08 -14.13
N GLY A 316 13.82 4.86 -13.99
CA GLY A 316 13.36 3.65 -14.66
C GLY A 316 12.30 2.92 -13.84
N LYS A 317 12.44 1.59 -13.80
CA LYS A 317 11.55 0.73 -13.01
C LYS A 317 12.10 0.44 -11.63
N THR A 318 11.21 0.43 -10.63
CA THR A 318 11.56 -0.09 -9.31
C THR A 318 11.97 -1.56 -9.45
N LYS A 319 13.18 -1.91 -9.02
CA LYS A 319 13.65 -3.29 -9.02
C LYS A 319 12.83 -4.09 -8.01
N VAL A 320 12.14 -5.14 -8.44
CA VAL A 320 11.50 -6.08 -7.53
C VAL A 320 12.47 -7.23 -7.27
N LEU A 321 12.86 -7.40 -6.01
CA LEU A 321 13.72 -8.49 -5.57
C LEU A 321 12.85 -9.57 -4.92
N GLY A 322 12.61 -10.67 -5.64
CA GLY A 322 11.89 -11.84 -5.10
C GLY A 322 12.79 -12.94 -4.53
N GLY A 323 14.08 -12.94 -4.88
CA GLY A 323 14.99 -14.00 -4.45
C GLY A 323 16.44 -13.57 -4.32
N VAL A 324 17.17 -14.36 -3.55
CA VAL A 324 18.59 -14.20 -3.23
C VAL A 324 19.34 -15.50 -3.53
N PRO A 325 20.66 -15.47 -3.73
CA PRO A 325 21.46 -16.69 -3.83
C PRO A 325 21.17 -17.67 -2.70
N LYS A 326 21.01 -18.96 -3.05
CA LYS A 326 20.57 -20.01 -2.11
C LYS A 326 21.55 -20.29 -0.98
N ASP A 327 22.82 -19.90 -1.15
CA ASP A 327 23.90 -20.02 -0.18
C ASP A 327 23.87 -18.91 0.89
N ILE A 328 23.17 -17.80 0.65
CA ILE A 328 22.94 -16.78 1.68
C ILE A 328 21.99 -17.35 2.74
N PRO A 329 22.43 -17.52 4.00
CA PRO A 329 21.56 -18.05 5.05
C PRO A 329 20.37 -17.11 5.33
N ILE A 330 19.27 -17.68 5.80
CA ILE A 330 18.05 -16.92 6.13
C ILE A 330 18.35 -15.90 7.23
N GLY A 331 18.00 -14.64 6.99
CA GLY A 331 18.16 -13.55 7.96
C GLY A 331 19.62 -13.15 8.24
N ALA A 332 20.59 -13.65 7.47
CA ALA A 332 21.99 -13.25 7.62
C ALA A 332 22.21 -11.84 7.05
N VAL A 333 22.28 -10.85 7.95
CA VAL A 333 22.25 -9.42 7.61
C VAL A 333 23.35 -9.03 6.64
N GLU A 334 24.60 -9.37 6.93
CA GLU A 334 25.78 -8.95 6.17
C GLU A 334 25.76 -9.46 4.71
N PRO A 335 25.63 -10.78 4.42
CA PRO A 335 25.58 -11.25 3.04
C PRO A 335 24.33 -10.78 2.28
N LEU A 336 23.19 -10.60 2.97
CA LEU A 336 22.00 -9.99 2.37
C LEU A 336 22.29 -8.54 1.95
N LEU A 337 22.92 -7.74 2.82
CA LEU A 337 23.27 -6.34 2.54
C LEU A 337 24.25 -6.21 1.38
N GLU A 338 25.28 -7.06 1.34
CA GLU A 338 26.24 -7.09 0.24
C GLU A 338 25.54 -7.35 -1.09
N TYR A 339 24.69 -8.38 -1.13
CA TYR A 339 23.94 -8.74 -2.33
C TYR A 339 22.96 -7.64 -2.78
N VAL A 340 22.15 -7.07 -1.88
CA VAL A 340 21.18 -6.02 -2.28
C VAL A 340 21.86 -4.73 -2.67
N THR A 341 23.01 -4.40 -2.06
CA THR A 341 23.78 -3.21 -2.44
C THR A 341 24.35 -3.38 -3.84
N HIS A 342 24.92 -4.56 -4.13
CA HIS A 342 25.37 -4.90 -5.48
C HIS A 342 24.22 -4.82 -6.50
N GLU A 343 23.08 -5.47 -6.23
CA GLU A 343 21.91 -5.41 -7.10
C GLU A 343 21.41 -3.98 -7.30
N ALA A 344 21.51 -3.13 -6.27
CA ALA A 344 21.10 -1.74 -6.34
C ALA A 344 22.02 -0.87 -7.21
N GLU A 345 23.32 -1.16 -7.29
CA GLU A 345 24.25 -0.50 -8.19
C GLU A 345 23.95 -0.80 -9.67
N LEU A 346 23.39 -1.97 -9.94
CA LEU A 346 23.03 -2.41 -11.29
C LEU A 346 21.68 -1.83 -11.79
N ILE A 347 20.96 -1.07 -10.96
CA ILE A 347 19.64 -0.54 -11.33
C ILE A 347 19.79 0.61 -12.35
N PRO A 348 19.23 0.47 -13.57
CA PRO A 348 19.24 1.54 -14.55
C PRO A 348 18.47 2.77 -14.06
N GLY A 349 19.02 3.95 -14.31
CA GLY A 349 18.38 5.21 -13.94
C GLY A 349 18.39 5.51 -12.44
N LYS A 350 19.19 4.79 -11.64
CA LYS A 350 19.47 5.15 -10.24
C LYS A 350 20.05 6.56 -10.17
N ILE A 351 19.41 7.42 -9.40
CA ILE A 351 19.85 8.80 -9.16
C ILE A 351 19.71 9.14 -7.67
N PRO A 352 20.54 10.05 -7.14
CA PRO A 352 20.35 10.55 -5.79
C PRO A 352 19.02 11.31 -5.70
N ILE A 353 18.35 11.17 -4.56
CA ILE A 353 17.20 11.98 -4.21
C ILE A 353 17.74 13.35 -3.79
N PRO A 354 17.27 14.46 -4.40
CA PRO A 354 17.71 15.79 -4.00
C PRO A 354 17.42 16.01 -2.51
N PRO A 355 18.36 16.59 -1.74
CA PRO A 355 18.08 16.95 -0.36
C PRO A 355 16.87 17.88 -0.36
N THR A 356 15.83 17.51 0.39
CA THR A 356 14.63 18.32 0.53
C THR A 356 15.07 19.69 1.05
N THR A 357 14.83 20.76 0.28
CA THR A 357 14.95 22.14 0.76
C THR A 357 13.83 22.39 1.77
N VAL A 358 13.97 21.80 2.96
CA VAL A 358 13.21 22.17 4.14
C VAL A 358 14.25 22.59 5.16
N ASP A 359 14.27 23.89 5.39
CA ASP A 359 15.25 24.60 6.20
C ASP A 359 15.67 23.86 7.46
N SER A 360 16.99 23.75 7.59
CA SER A 360 17.74 23.43 8.80
C SER A 360 17.64 24.57 9.82
N SER A 361 16.43 24.99 10.18
CA SER A 361 16.22 25.97 11.23
C SER A 361 14.95 25.64 12.00
N LEU A 362 15.08 24.75 12.97
CA LEU A 362 14.35 24.76 14.25
C LEU A 362 15.05 23.75 15.19
N HIS A 363 16.35 23.97 15.40
CA HIS A 363 16.95 23.64 16.68
C HIS A 363 16.52 24.74 17.65
N LEU A 364 15.70 24.37 18.64
CA LEU A 364 15.79 24.77 20.05
C LEU A 364 14.67 24.07 20.86
#